data_AF-A0A9P5J632-F1
#
_entry.id   AF-A0A9P5J632-F1
#
_cell.length_a   1.000
_cell.length_b   1.000
_cell.length_c   1.000
_cell.angle_alpha   90.00
_cell.angle_beta   90.00
_cell.angle_gamma   90.00
#
_symmetry.space_group_name_H-M   'P 1'
#
loop_
_entity.id
_entity.type
_entity.pdbx_description
1 polymer ?
#
loop_
_entity_poly.entity_id
_entity_poly.type
_entity_poly.pdbx_seq_one_letter_code
_entity_poly.pdbx_strand_id
1 'polypeptide(L)'
;MGITWWLVPTAASAKPIEAAINEAHTRHHGPSFPAHVTLFSLPSTSKTNDALIQATKSTLATSSPGTVITLAQGQVTIGETFHQSVFLALKPTQPLTSLRTALLKATGASTKTESANFPHASLYYGDGSSEDKHHVVAHLMDAQKVDIALDGTLEVSSLPAEGVSFDAVWIMDIGGKNPSDWKVIHKEPLSGSKASDPATASTITANGGSPAHKRESSRLSYLAESGAPIPGLPVPSVAPLASTLTPATIPETKEEVITEKENGKGKEENGTPAPAAKAEATPKPKQGFGAKLKKLLCF
;
A
#
# COMPACT_ATOMS: atom_id res chain seq x y z
N MET A 1 7.93 -9.37 3.51
CA MET A 1 6.48 -9.49 3.78
C MET A 1 6.23 -9.23 5.26
N GLY A 2 5.01 -8.87 5.65
CA GLY A 2 4.81 -8.11 6.88
C GLY A 2 3.37 -8.04 7.37
N ILE A 3 3.13 -7.17 8.34
CA ILE A 3 1.81 -6.80 8.83
C ILE A 3 1.36 -5.54 8.10
N THR A 4 0.12 -5.47 7.64
CA THR A 4 -0.42 -4.31 6.93
C THR A 4 -1.76 -3.88 7.50
N TRP A 5 -2.02 -2.57 7.43
CA TRP A 5 -3.29 -1.98 7.84
C TRP A 5 -4.09 -1.64 6.60
N TRP A 6 -5.29 -2.19 6.51
CA TRP A 6 -6.22 -1.96 5.41
C TRP A 6 -7.40 -1.13 5.91
N LEU A 7 -7.77 -0.10 5.15
CA LEU A 7 -9.12 0.44 5.18
C LEU A 7 -10.02 -0.44 4.35
N VAL A 8 -11.13 -0.89 4.95
CA VAL A 8 -12.11 -1.74 4.30
C VAL A 8 -13.36 -0.93 3.98
N PRO A 9 -13.80 -0.92 2.71
CA PRO A 9 -14.97 -0.19 2.29
C PRO A 9 -16.25 -0.80 2.88
N THR A 10 -17.24 0.05 3.11
CA THR A 10 -18.61 -0.38 3.45
C THR A 10 -19.14 -1.34 2.39
N ALA A 11 -20.12 -2.19 2.73
CA ALA A 11 -20.71 -3.13 1.76
C ALA A 11 -21.21 -2.45 0.46
N ALA A 12 -21.78 -1.24 0.56
CA ALA A 12 -22.25 -0.47 -0.60
C ALA A 12 -21.10 -0.06 -1.54
N SER A 13 -19.97 0.40 -0.99
CA SER A 13 -18.80 0.77 -1.78
C SER A 13 -17.94 -0.44 -2.19
N ALA A 14 -17.92 -1.51 -1.39
CA ALA A 14 -17.14 -2.71 -1.64
C ALA A 14 -17.68 -3.48 -2.85
N LYS A 15 -19.01 -3.66 -2.92
CA LYS A 15 -19.67 -4.48 -3.95
C LYS A 15 -19.25 -4.16 -5.40
N PRO A 16 -19.27 -2.90 -5.89
CA PRO A 16 -18.83 -2.59 -7.25
C PRO A 16 -17.33 -2.83 -7.45
N ILE A 17 -16.49 -2.53 -6.46
CA ILE A 17 -15.03 -2.76 -6.52
C ILE A 17 -14.74 -4.26 -6.58
N GLU A 18 -15.36 -5.06 -5.72
CA GLU A 18 -15.22 -6.52 -5.71
C GLU A 18 -15.75 -7.14 -7.00
N ALA A 19 -16.81 -6.59 -7.58
CA ALA A 19 -17.29 -7.04 -8.89
C ALA A 19 -16.24 -6.83 -10.00
N ALA A 20 -15.53 -5.71 -9.99
CA ALA A 20 -14.42 -5.45 -10.90
C ALA A 20 -13.23 -6.40 -10.63
N ILE A 21 -12.83 -6.58 -9.36
CA ILE A 21 -11.76 -7.51 -8.97
C ILE A 21 -12.08 -8.93 -9.46
N ASN A 22 -13.30 -9.40 -9.22
CA ASN A 22 -13.73 -10.75 -9.60
C ASN A 22 -13.80 -10.96 -11.11
N GLU A 23 -14.22 -9.94 -11.88
CA GLU A 23 -14.17 -10.00 -13.35
C GLU A 23 -12.72 -10.08 -13.84
N ALA A 24 -11.84 -9.22 -13.34
CA ALA A 24 -10.42 -9.24 -13.70
C ALA A 24 -9.77 -10.59 -13.34
N HIS A 25 -10.06 -11.13 -12.16
CA HIS A 25 -9.62 -12.46 -11.72
C HIS A 25 -10.08 -13.56 -12.69
N THR A 26 -11.37 -13.58 -13.02
CA THR A 26 -11.98 -14.62 -13.87
C THR A 26 -11.40 -14.61 -15.28
N ARG A 27 -11.09 -13.43 -15.82
CA ARG A 27 -10.61 -13.26 -17.20
C ARG A 27 -9.09 -13.38 -17.34
N HIS A 28 -8.34 -12.90 -16.36
CA HIS A 28 -6.88 -12.73 -16.47
C HIS A 28 -6.09 -13.57 -15.48
N HIS A 29 -6.75 -14.46 -14.74
CA HIS A 29 -6.11 -15.42 -13.82
C HIS A 29 -5.18 -14.77 -12.77
N GLY A 30 -5.38 -13.47 -12.47
CA GLY A 30 -4.74 -12.82 -11.32
C GLY A 30 -5.29 -13.39 -10.01
N PRO A 31 -4.73 -13.07 -8.84
CA PRO A 31 -5.32 -13.50 -7.58
C PRO A 31 -6.61 -12.73 -7.28
N SER A 32 -7.55 -13.39 -6.62
CA SER A 32 -8.73 -12.74 -6.02
C SER A 32 -8.39 -12.27 -4.61
N PHE A 33 -8.92 -11.11 -4.21
CA PHE A 33 -8.69 -10.50 -2.90
C PHE A 33 -9.87 -9.58 -2.54
N PRO A 34 -10.11 -9.28 -1.25
CA PRO A 34 -11.21 -8.39 -0.86
C PRO A 34 -10.88 -6.94 -1.22
N ALA A 35 -11.91 -6.12 -1.47
CA ALA A 35 -11.71 -4.70 -1.71
C ALA A 35 -11.10 -4.02 -0.47
N HIS A 36 -10.01 -3.28 -0.65
CA HIS A 36 -9.33 -2.57 0.44
C HIS A 36 -8.46 -1.43 -0.09
N VAL A 37 -8.06 -0.54 0.83
CA VAL A 37 -7.01 0.48 0.61
C VAL A 37 -5.93 0.29 1.67
N THR A 38 -4.68 0.11 1.25
CA THR A 38 -3.57 -0.01 2.20
C THR A 38 -3.24 1.33 2.83
N LEU A 39 -3.25 1.40 4.17
CA LEU A 39 -2.83 2.57 4.94
C LEU A 39 -1.31 2.62 5.09
N PHE A 40 -0.72 1.54 5.58
CA PHE A 40 0.73 1.35 5.73
C PHE A 40 1.06 -0.11 6.06
N SER A 41 2.33 -0.47 5.94
CA SER A 41 2.86 -1.80 6.25
C SER A 41 4.08 -1.75 7.17
N LEU A 42 4.25 -2.83 7.94
CA LEU A 42 5.38 -3.07 8.84
C LEU A 42 6.04 -4.42 8.52
N PRO A 43 7.36 -4.57 8.65
CA PRO A 43 8.02 -5.87 8.60
C PRO A 43 7.46 -6.84 9.67
N SER A 44 7.45 -8.15 9.40
CA SER A 44 6.94 -9.17 10.34
C SER A 44 7.64 -9.21 11.70
N THR A 45 8.81 -8.58 11.85
CA THR A 45 9.56 -8.48 13.11
C THR A 45 9.07 -7.37 14.04
N SER A 46 8.05 -6.62 13.62
CA SER A 46 7.61 -5.39 14.29
C SER A 46 6.54 -5.68 15.35
N LYS A 47 6.97 -5.87 16.62
CA LYS A 47 6.10 -6.05 17.80
C LYS A 47 5.20 -7.30 17.77
N THR A 48 4.59 -7.61 18.91
CA THR A 48 3.56 -8.66 19.01
C THR A 48 2.23 -8.16 18.46
N ASN A 49 1.42 -9.08 17.93
CA ASN A 49 0.09 -8.77 17.39
C ASN A 49 -0.78 -8.02 18.41
N ASP A 50 -0.75 -8.41 19.68
CA ASP A 50 -1.55 -7.78 20.75
C ASP A 50 -1.21 -6.29 20.93
N ALA A 51 0.07 -5.93 20.92
CA ALA A 51 0.49 -4.53 21.05
C ALA A 51 0.02 -3.69 19.86
N LEU A 52 0.04 -4.26 18.65
CA LEU A 52 -0.44 -3.60 17.42
C LEU A 52 -1.97 -3.41 17.44
N ILE A 53 -2.69 -4.42 17.91
CA ILE A 53 -4.15 -4.37 18.07
C ILE A 53 -4.53 -3.28 19.09
N GLN A 54 -3.89 -3.27 20.27
CA GLN A 54 -4.20 -2.29 21.31
C GLN A 54 -3.88 -0.85 20.88
N ALA A 55 -2.77 -0.65 20.17
CA ALA A 55 -2.43 0.65 19.59
C ALA A 55 -3.48 1.12 18.58
N THR A 56 -3.94 0.21 17.70
CA THR A 56 -4.98 0.51 16.71
C THR A 56 -6.29 0.89 17.37
N LYS A 57 -6.77 0.09 18.33
CA LYS A 57 -7.99 0.35 19.12
C LYS A 57 -7.96 1.72 19.79
N SER A 58 -6.88 2.01 20.51
CA SER A 58 -6.71 3.27 21.25
C SER A 58 -6.68 4.48 20.30
N THR A 59 -6.07 4.31 19.13
CA THR A 59 -6.02 5.35 18.10
C THR A 59 -7.40 5.62 17.51
N LEU A 60 -8.15 4.58 17.15
CA LEU A 60 -9.49 4.73 16.55
C LEU A 60 -10.54 5.26 17.54
N ALA A 61 -10.40 4.94 18.83
CA ALA A 61 -11.24 5.51 19.88
C ALA A 61 -11.04 7.01 20.07
N THR A 62 -9.86 7.55 19.76
CA THR A 62 -9.49 8.96 20.02
C THR A 62 -9.50 9.84 18.76
N SER A 63 -9.19 9.26 17.60
CA SER A 63 -8.94 10.05 16.38
C SER A 63 -10.18 10.35 15.54
N SER A 64 -11.25 9.56 15.69
CA SER A 64 -12.38 9.62 14.73
C SER A 64 -13.78 9.38 15.32
N PRO A 65 -14.18 9.88 16.51
CA PRO A 65 -15.48 9.52 17.08
C PRO A 65 -16.63 9.84 16.12
N GLY A 66 -17.24 8.82 15.53
CA GLY A 66 -18.43 8.98 14.69
C GLY A 66 -18.18 9.26 13.19
N THR A 67 -16.94 9.30 12.72
CA THR A 67 -16.65 9.77 11.34
C THR A 67 -16.45 8.62 10.37
N VAL A 68 -17.37 8.47 9.42
CA VAL A 68 -17.17 7.66 8.21
C VAL A 68 -16.12 8.35 7.34
N ILE A 69 -15.05 7.63 7.00
CA ILE A 69 -14.06 8.14 6.05
C ILE A 69 -14.62 7.90 4.66
N THR A 70 -14.82 8.95 3.88
CA THR A 70 -15.21 8.87 2.48
C THR A 70 -14.10 9.46 1.63
N LEU A 71 -13.65 8.71 0.62
CA LEU A 71 -12.68 9.17 -0.35
C LEU A 71 -13.37 9.36 -1.69
N ALA A 72 -13.27 10.57 -2.23
CA ALA A 72 -13.77 10.85 -3.56
C ALA A 72 -13.05 9.94 -4.57
N GLN A 73 -13.83 9.41 -5.49
CA GLN A 73 -13.33 8.60 -6.58
C GLN A 73 -12.39 9.44 -7.47
N GLY A 74 -11.30 8.81 -7.89
CA GLY A 74 -10.44 9.29 -8.97
C GLY A 74 -10.53 8.34 -10.16
N GLN A 75 -9.46 8.25 -10.94
CA GLN A 75 -9.45 7.46 -12.16
C GLN A 75 -8.91 6.04 -11.95
N VAL A 76 -9.42 5.08 -12.72
CA VAL A 76 -8.78 3.79 -12.93
C VAL A 76 -7.46 4.02 -13.67
N THR A 77 -6.37 3.51 -13.11
CA THR A 77 -5.00 3.74 -13.56
C THR A 77 -4.27 2.41 -13.71
N ILE A 78 -3.35 2.37 -14.66
CA ILE A 78 -2.38 1.28 -14.83
C ILE A 78 -1.07 1.70 -14.16
N GLY A 79 -0.51 0.85 -13.32
CA GLY A 79 0.81 1.07 -12.72
C GLY A 79 1.82 0.01 -13.10
N GLU A 80 3.02 0.15 -12.54
CA GLU A 80 4.20 -0.59 -12.97
C GLU A 80 4.51 -1.80 -12.08
N THR A 81 3.96 -1.85 -10.87
CA THR A 81 4.28 -2.90 -9.88
C THR A 81 3.17 -3.95 -9.79
N PHE A 82 3.52 -5.16 -9.35
CA PHE A 82 2.56 -6.27 -9.14
C PHE A 82 1.29 -5.84 -8.39
N HIS A 83 1.46 -5.17 -7.24
CA HIS A 83 0.36 -4.75 -6.37
C HIS A 83 -0.36 -3.46 -6.84
N GLN A 84 0.21 -2.76 -7.82
CA GLN A 84 -0.37 -1.56 -8.42
C GLN A 84 -0.48 -1.76 -9.94
N SER A 85 -1.00 -2.92 -10.36
CA SER A 85 -1.10 -3.28 -11.78
C SER A 85 -2.25 -2.53 -12.45
N VAL A 86 -3.49 -2.77 -12.00
CA VAL A 86 -4.66 -1.93 -12.33
C VAL A 86 -5.35 -1.57 -11.02
N PHE A 87 -5.62 -0.29 -10.80
CA PHE A 87 -6.18 0.18 -9.54
C PHE A 87 -7.05 1.42 -9.74
N LEU A 88 -8.01 1.62 -8.85
CA LEU A 88 -8.76 2.85 -8.71
C LEU A 88 -7.96 3.82 -7.84
N ALA A 89 -7.48 4.93 -8.42
CA ALA A 89 -6.86 6.01 -7.65
C ALA A 89 -7.95 6.75 -6.85
N LEU A 90 -7.71 6.99 -5.56
CA LEU A 90 -8.64 7.72 -4.70
C LEU A 90 -8.03 9.06 -4.33
N LYS A 91 -8.89 10.07 -4.11
CA LYS A 91 -8.42 11.40 -3.70
C LYS A 91 -8.12 11.38 -2.20
N PRO A 92 -6.89 11.70 -1.75
CA PRO A 92 -6.57 11.76 -0.34
C PRO A 92 -7.39 12.85 0.34
N THR A 93 -7.81 12.59 1.58
CA THR A 93 -8.52 13.55 2.41
C THR A 93 -7.75 13.83 3.70
N GLN A 94 -8.07 14.94 4.35
CA GLN A 94 -7.47 15.28 5.64
C GLN A 94 -7.78 14.21 6.72
N PRO A 95 -9.02 13.70 6.87
CA PRO A 95 -9.32 12.62 7.82
C PRO A 95 -8.47 11.36 7.60
N LEU A 96 -8.28 10.93 6.34
CA LEU A 96 -7.43 9.79 6.01
C LEU A 96 -5.98 10.04 6.43
N THR A 97 -5.44 11.22 6.09
CA THR A 97 -4.06 11.58 6.39
C THR A 97 -3.84 11.62 7.90
N SER A 98 -4.75 12.24 8.65
CA SER A 98 -4.72 12.29 10.11
C SER A 98 -4.78 10.90 10.74
N LEU A 99 -5.67 10.02 10.26
CA LEU A 99 -5.76 8.64 10.74
C LEU A 99 -4.44 7.89 10.50
N ARG A 100 -3.89 7.98 9.28
CA ARG A 100 -2.62 7.32 8.93
C ARG A 100 -1.49 7.81 9.82
N THR A 101 -1.34 9.13 9.99
CA THR A 101 -0.30 9.70 10.88
C THR A 101 -0.45 9.21 12.32
N ALA A 102 -1.68 9.17 12.84
CA ALA A 102 -1.96 8.72 14.20
C ALA A 102 -1.60 7.24 14.39
N LEU A 103 -1.98 6.38 13.44
CA LEU A 103 -1.65 4.96 13.48
C LEU A 103 -0.15 4.69 13.32
N LEU A 104 0.54 5.40 12.42
CA LEU A 104 2.00 5.30 12.28
C LEU A 104 2.69 5.65 13.61
N LYS A 105 2.27 6.75 14.24
CA LYS A 105 2.80 7.16 15.55
C LYS A 105 2.54 6.11 16.63
N ALA A 106 1.31 5.60 16.73
CA ALA A 106 0.92 4.64 17.76
C ALA A 106 1.62 3.27 17.60
N THR A 107 1.84 2.85 16.36
CA THR A 107 2.55 1.59 16.06
C THR A 107 4.06 1.74 16.12
N GLY A 108 4.59 2.97 16.16
CA GLY A 108 6.02 3.26 16.10
C GLY A 108 6.62 3.06 14.70
N ALA A 109 5.77 3.08 13.68
CA ALA A 109 6.17 3.01 12.28
C ALA A 109 6.84 4.32 11.85
N SER A 110 7.85 4.22 10.98
CA SER A 110 8.50 5.39 10.39
C SER A 110 7.61 6.01 9.32
N THR A 111 7.53 7.35 9.29
CA THR A 111 6.90 8.08 8.19
C THR A 111 7.77 8.14 6.93
N LYS A 112 9.07 7.81 7.03
CA LYS A 112 10.04 7.92 5.93
C LYS A 112 9.99 6.77 4.93
N THR A 113 9.37 5.65 5.29
CA THR A 113 9.50 4.39 4.54
C THR A 113 8.42 4.17 3.49
N GLU A 114 7.42 5.04 3.39
CA GLU A 114 6.33 4.85 2.43
C GLU A 114 6.20 6.01 1.47
N SER A 115 5.92 5.67 0.21
CA SER A 115 5.62 6.59 -0.87
C SER A 115 4.54 7.59 -0.46
N ALA A 116 4.57 8.76 -1.12
CA ALA A 116 3.60 9.84 -0.95
C ALA A 116 2.18 9.30 -0.79
N ASN A 117 1.40 9.87 0.14
CA ASN A 117 0.08 9.38 0.54
C ASN A 117 -0.88 9.21 -0.65
N PHE A 118 -0.82 8.05 -1.29
CA PHE A 118 -1.51 7.74 -2.54
C PHE A 118 -2.51 6.61 -2.28
N PRO A 119 -3.71 6.95 -1.77
CA PRO A 119 -4.73 5.94 -1.53
C PRO A 119 -5.23 5.40 -2.86
N HIS A 120 -5.27 4.08 -2.97
CA HIS A 120 -5.77 3.38 -4.15
C HIS A 120 -6.42 2.06 -3.71
N ALA A 121 -7.43 1.64 -4.47
CA ALA A 121 -8.04 0.32 -4.34
C ALA A 121 -7.65 -0.51 -5.57
N SER A 122 -6.86 -1.57 -5.37
CA SER A 122 -6.43 -2.42 -6.47
C SER A 122 -7.61 -3.17 -7.08
N LEU A 123 -7.66 -3.22 -8.41
CA LEU A 123 -8.65 -3.97 -9.17
C LEU A 123 -8.05 -5.25 -9.75
N TYR A 124 -6.73 -5.28 -9.94
CA TYR A 124 -6.00 -6.44 -10.45
C TYR A 124 -4.55 -6.42 -9.93
N TYR A 125 -4.03 -7.61 -9.60
CA TYR A 125 -2.61 -7.84 -9.37
C TYR A 125 -2.02 -8.71 -10.47
N GLY A 126 -0.86 -8.32 -10.98
CA GLY A 126 -0.17 -9.08 -12.02
C GLY A 126 1.05 -8.37 -12.57
N ASP A 127 2.05 -9.16 -12.98
CA ASP A 127 3.31 -8.72 -13.57
C ASP A 127 3.27 -8.70 -15.11
N GLY A 128 2.07 -8.63 -15.69
CA GLY A 128 1.89 -8.52 -17.13
C GLY A 128 2.55 -7.27 -17.71
N SER A 129 2.73 -7.27 -19.03
CA SER A 129 3.18 -6.10 -19.77
C SER A 129 2.17 -4.94 -19.65
N SER A 130 2.56 -3.74 -20.08
CA SER A 130 1.62 -2.62 -20.17
C SER A 130 0.41 -2.97 -21.07
N GLU A 131 0.65 -3.68 -22.18
CA GLU A 131 -0.39 -4.15 -23.10
C GLU A 131 -1.38 -5.09 -22.42
N ASP A 132 -0.88 -6.08 -21.65
CA ASP A 132 -1.74 -6.99 -20.86
C ASP A 132 -2.64 -6.23 -19.90
N LYS A 133 -2.10 -5.18 -19.24
CA LYS A 133 -2.87 -4.35 -18.31
C LYS A 133 -3.91 -3.49 -19.03
N HIS A 134 -3.64 -3.03 -20.26
CA HIS A 134 -4.66 -2.36 -21.08
C HIS A 134 -5.77 -3.33 -21.49
N HIS A 135 -5.45 -4.59 -21.79
CA HIS A 135 -6.47 -5.62 -22.03
C HIS A 135 -7.34 -5.87 -20.79
N VAL A 136 -6.76 -5.87 -19.59
CA VAL A 136 -7.54 -5.93 -18.33
C VAL A 136 -8.55 -4.78 -18.26
N VAL A 137 -8.11 -3.54 -18.48
CA VAL A 137 -8.99 -2.37 -18.43
C VAL A 137 -10.09 -2.45 -19.50
N ALA A 138 -9.74 -2.80 -20.74
CA ALA A 138 -10.70 -2.95 -21.83
C ALA A 138 -11.79 -3.98 -21.50
N HIS A 139 -11.40 -5.12 -20.92
CA HIS A 139 -12.38 -6.13 -20.51
C HIS A 139 -13.26 -5.68 -19.35
N LEU A 140 -12.73 -4.92 -18.39
CA LEU A 140 -13.55 -4.33 -17.33
C LEU A 140 -14.57 -3.34 -17.89
N MET A 141 -14.22 -2.60 -18.95
CA MET A 141 -15.16 -1.72 -19.66
C MET A 141 -16.24 -2.52 -20.40
N ASP A 142 -15.85 -3.54 -21.16
CA ASP A 142 -16.80 -4.42 -21.86
C ASP A 142 -17.80 -5.10 -20.90
N ALA A 143 -17.34 -5.45 -19.69
CA ALA A 143 -18.15 -6.05 -18.63
C ALA A 143 -18.96 -5.03 -17.79
N GLN A 144 -18.92 -3.75 -18.15
CA GLN A 144 -19.58 -2.63 -17.45
C GLN A 144 -19.21 -2.59 -15.95
N LYS A 145 -17.92 -2.82 -15.67
CA LYS A 145 -17.31 -2.67 -14.33
C LYS A 145 -16.53 -1.37 -14.23
N VAL A 146 -16.11 -0.83 -15.36
CA VAL A 146 -15.47 0.47 -15.50
C VAL A 146 -16.19 1.23 -16.62
N ASP A 147 -16.52 2.49 -16.38
CA ASP A 147 -17.13 3.39 -17.34
C ASP A 147 -16.21 4.57 -17.66
N ILE A 148 -16.49 5.27 -18.76
CA ILE A 148 -15.87 6.55 -19.09
C ILE A 148 -16.76 7.65 -18.49
N ALA A 149 -16.22 8.43 -17.56
CA ALA A 149 -16.87 9.59 -16.99
C ALA A 149 -17.02 10.73 -18.02
N LEU A 150 -17.82 11.75 -17.68
CA LEU A 150 -18.07 12.90 -18.57
C LEU A 150 -16.81 13.68 -18.94
N ASP A 151 -15.78 13.66 -18.08
CA ASP A 151 -14.49 14.30 -18.30
C ASP A 151 -13.48 13.40 -19.04
N GLY A 152 -13.90 12.20 -19.46
CA GLY A 152 -13.06 11.23 -20.16
C GLY A 152 -12.21 10.35 -19.23
N THR A 153 -12.29 10.52 -17.92
CA THR A 153 -11.59 9.64 -16.98
C THR A 153 -12.29 8.27 -16.87
N LEU A 154 -11.52 7.23 -16.54
CA LEU A 154 -12.06 5.90 -16.30
C LEU A 154 -12.48 5.76 -14.84
N GLU A 155 -13.69 5.28 -14.59
CA GLU A 155 -14.31 5.23 -13.27
C GLU A 155 -14.89 3.84 -13.01
N VAL A 156 -14.84 3.33 -11.77
CA VAL A 156 -15.52 2.06 -11.45
C VAL A 156 -17.03 2.28 -11.45
N SER A 157 -17.74 1.47 -12.22
CA SER A 157 -19.19 1.57 -12.43
C SER A 157 -19.97 1.34 -11.14
N SER A 158 -21.10 2.03 -11.00
CA SER A 158 -22.03 1.85 -9.87
C SER A 158 -21.44 2.14 -8.48
N LEU A 159 -20.34 2.88 -8.39
CA LEU A 159 -19.89 3.43 -7.13
C LEU A 159 -20.85 4.54 -6.65
N PRO A 160 -21.00 4.72 -5.32
CA PRO A 160 -21.75 5.84 -4.78
C PRO A 160 -21.18 7.19 -5.25
N ALA A 161 -22.05 8.17 -5.49
CA ALA A 161 -21.66 9.48 -6.04
C ALA A 161 -20.71 10.26 -5.10
N GLU A 162 -20.82 10.02 -3.80
CA GLU A 162 -19.92 10.58 -2.78
C GLU A 162 -18.52 9.93 -2.78
N GLY A 163 -18.36 8.79 -3.45
CA GLY A 163 -17.13 8.02 -3.54
C GLY A 163 -17.13 6.74 -2.69
N VAL A 164 -15.95 6.38 -2.19
CA VAL A 164 -15.73 5.13 -1.45
C VAL A 164 -15.78 5.43 0.05
N SER A 165 -16.80 4.91 0.72
CA SER A 165 -16.96 5.00 2.18
C SER A 165 -16.33 3.79 2.87
N PHE A 166 -15.65 4.03 3.98
CA PHE A 166 -14.96 3.00 4.79
C PHE A 166 -15.55 2.93 6.20
N ASP A 167 -15.71 1.72 6.72
CA ASP A 167 -16.28 1.47 8.05
C ASP A 167 -15.37 0.65 8.98
N ALA A 168 -14.25 0.11 8.49
CA ALA A 168 -13.33 -0.66 9.31
C ALA A 168 -11.86 -0.49 8.91
N VAL A 169 -10.99 -0.71 9.89
CA VAL A 169 -9.56 -0.94 9.71
C VAL A 169 -9.26 -2.40 10.04
N TRP A 170 -8.65 -3.12 9.11
CA TRP A 170 -8.21 -4.49 9.30
C TRP A 170 -6.69 -4.54 9.44
N ILE A 171 -6.21 -5.34 10.39
CA ILE A 171 -4.80 -5.70 10.52
C ILE A 171 -4.63 -7.06 9.86
N MET A 172 -3.75 -7.12 8.87
CA MET A 172 -3.54 -8.31 8.04
C MET A 172 -2.10 -8.80 8.18
N ASP A 173 -1.93 -10.11 8.31
CA ASP A 173 -0.66 -10.79 8.03
C ASP A 173 -0.61 -11.12 6.54
N ILE A 174 0.28 -10.44 5.82
CA ILE A 174 0.53 -10.68 4.38
C ILE A 174 1.86 -11.41 4.17
N GLY A 175 2.27 -12.24 5.14
CA GLY A 175 3.50 -13.02 5.12
C GLY A 175 3.60 -14.09 4.02
N GLY A 176 2.48 -14.46 3.40
CA GLY A 176 2.45 -15.42 2.30
C GLY A 176 2.58 -14.77 0.92
N LYS A 177 3.10 -15.54 -0.05
CA LYS A 177 3.39 -15.04 -1.40
C LYS A 177 2.13 -14.73 -2.20
N ASN A 178 1.03 -15.42 -1.89
CA ASN A 178 -0.23 -15.28 -2.60
C ASN A 178 -1.29 -14.65 -1.70
N PRO A 179 -2.26 -13.90 -2.26
CA PRO A 179 -3.38 -13.38 -1.49
C PRO A 179 -4.21 -14.42 -0.74
N SER A 180 -4.24 -15.67 -1.21
CA SER A 180 -4.88 -16.79 -0.51
C SER A 180 -4.22 -17.15 0.83
N ASP A 181 -2.97 -16.75 1.03
CA ASP A 181 -2.20 -17.03 2.25
C ASP A 181 -2.36 -15.92 3.31
N TRP A 182 -2.98 -14.80 2.93
CA TRP A 182 -3.14 -13.64 3.79
C TRP A 182 -4.16 -13.90 4.88
N LYS A 183 -3.87 -13.44 6.10
CA LYS A 183 -4.71 -13.71 7.27
C LYS A 183 -5.14 -12.43 7.94
N VAL A 184 -6.43 -12.34 8.24
CA VAL A 184 -6.94 -11.28 9.11
C VAL A 184 -6.44 -11.57 10.54
N ILE A 185 -5.65 -10.67 11.10
CA ILE A 185 -5.26 -10.70 12.51
C ILE A 185 -6.37 -10.08 13.36
N HIS A 186 -6.88 -8.92 12.95
CA HIS A 186 -7.86 -8.17 13.72
C HIS A 186 -8.71 -7.27 12.81
N LYS A 187 -9.98 -7.06 13.20
CA LYS A 187 -10.90 -6.11 12.55
C LYS A 187 -11.36 -5.10 13.59
N GLU A 188 -11.13 -3.82 13.34
CA GLU A 188 -11.56 -2.74 14.22
C GLU A 188 -12.48 -1.79 13.45
N PRO A 189 -13.73 -1.56 13.91
CA PRO A 189 -14.62 -0.62 13.25
C PRO A 189 -14.10 0.82 13.38
N LEU A 190 -14.31 1.61 12.34
CA LEU A 190 -14.21 3.08 12.44
C LEU A 190 -15.40 3.55 13.27
N SER A 191 -15.12 4.28 14.36
CA SER A 191 -16.12 4.70 15.33
C SER A 191 -17.26 5.48 14.67
N GLY A 192 -18.51 5.09 14.94
CA GLY A 192 -19.72 5.62 14.29
C GLY A 192 -20.44 4.63 13.39
N SER A 193 -19.73 3.62 12.87
CA SER A 193 -20.38 2.47 12.24
C SER A 193 -20.91 1.53 13.33
N LYS A 194 -22.20 1.17 13.28
CA LYS A 194 -22.60 -0.09 13.93
C LYS A 194 -21.81 -1.16 13.20
N ALA A 195 -21.01 -1.95 13.92
CA ALA A 195 -20.22 -3.02 13.34
C ALA A 195 -21.11 -3.79 12.34
N SER A 196 -20.81 -3.67 11.05
CA SER A 196 -21.45 -4.47 10.04
C SER A 196 -21.13 -5.92 10.38
N ASP A 197 -22.17 -6.76 10.48
CA ASP A 197 -22.03 -8.12 10.96
C ASP A 197 -20.91 -8.82 10.17
N PRO A 198 -19.85 -9.34 10.81
CA PRO A 198 -18.69 -9.87 10.11
C PRO A 198 -19.03 -11.07 9.23
N ALA A 199 -20.23 -11.64 9.38
CA ALA A 199 -20.76 -12.76 8.60
C ALA A 199 -21.07 -12.42 7.13
N THR A 200 -21.18 -11.15 6.75
CA THR A 200 -21.44 -10.75 5.34
C THR A 200 -20.20 -10.38 4.54
N ALA A 201 -19.01 -10.35 5.16
CA ALA A 201 -17.78 -10.26 4.38
C ALA A 201 -17.59 -11.60 3.67
N SER A 202 -17.72 -11.58 2.34
CA SER A 202 -17.55 -12.71 1.44
C SER A 202 -16.46 -13.65 1.96
N THR A 203 -16.87 -14.81 2.48
CA THR A 203 -15.91 -15.88 2.70
C THR A 203 -15.32 -16.15 1.32
N ILE A 204 -14.03 -15.86 1.14
CA ILE A 204 -13.30 -16.19 -0.08
C ILE A 204 -13.20 -17.71 -0.12
N THR A 205 -14.29 -18.37 -0.49
CA THR A 205 -14.25 -19.75 -0.94
C THR A 205 -13.61 -19.69 -2.31
N ALA A 206 -12.38 -20.19 -2.40
CA ALA A 206 -11.71 -20.49 -3.65
C ALA A 206 -12.51 -21.56 -4.42
N ASN A 207 -13.60 -21.16 -5.08
CA ASN A 207 -14.37 -22.02 -5.96
C ASN A 207 -13.68 -22.05 -7.32
N GLY A 208 -12.71 -22.97 -7.44
CA GLY A 208 -12.04 -23.32 -8.70
C GLY A 208 -12.93 -24.11 -9.67
N GLY A 209 -14.12 -23.61 -9.98
CA GLY A 209 -15.02 -24.18 -10.98
C GLY A 209 -15.07 -23.31 -12.23
N SER A 210 -14.25 -23.64 -13.24
CA SER A 210 -14.26 -22.98 -14.55
C SER A 210 -15.51 -23.39 -15.35
N PRO A 211 -16.45 -22.50 -15.70
CA PRO A 211 -17.53 -22.83 -16.61
C PRO A 211 -17.05 -22.61 -18.05
N ALA A 212 -17.06 -23.68 -18.83
CA ALA A 212 -16.85 -23.63 -20.28
C ALA A 212 -18.01 -22.87 -20.94
N HIS A 213 -17.84 -21.57 -21.18
CA HIS A 213 -18.73 -20.79 -22.02
C HIS A 213 -18.14 -20.60 -23.42
N LYS A 214 -18.67 -21.36 -24.39
CA LYS A 214 -18.68 -20.97 -25.79
C LYS A 214 -19.72 -19.87 -25.97
N ARG A 215 -19.29 -18.65 -26.26
CA ARG A 215 -20.12 -17.62 -26.90
C ARG A 215 -19.29 -16.85 -27.93
N GLU A 216 -19.93 -16.64 -29.07
CA GLU A 216 -19.40 -16.05 -30.30
C GLU A 216 -18.84 -14.64 -30.07
N SER A 217 -17.54 -14.53 -30.27
CA SER A 217 -16.82 -13.30 -30.52
C SER A 217 -16.95 -12.99 -32.01
N SER A 218 -17.88 -12.09 -32.37
CA SER A 218 -17.99 -11.60 -33.76
C SER A 218 -17.91 -10.08 -33.87
N ARG A 219 -17.41 -9.41 -32.82
CA ARG A 219 -17.10 -7.97 -32.85
C ARG A 219 -15.70 -7.61 -32.32
N LEU A 220 -14.91 -8.61 -31.93
CA LEU A 220 -13.67 -8.44 -31.16
C LEU A 220 -12.38 -8.66 -31.97
N SER A 221 -12.45 -8.95 -33.27
CA SER A 221 -11.24 -9.10 -34.11
C SER A 221 -10.68 -7.78 -34.64
N TYR A 222 -11.38 -6.64 -34.50
CA TYR A 222 -10.93 -5.41 -35.16
C TYR A 222 -10.14 -4.43 -34.28
N LEU A 223 -10.17 -4.57 -32.95
CA LEU A 223 -9.46 -3.66 -32.04
C LEU A 223 -8.22 -4.29 -31.40
N ALA A 224 -8.21 -5.61 -31.15
CA ALA A 224 -7.09 -6.28 -30.47
C ALA A 224 -5.86 -6.56 -31.37
N GLU A 225 -6.03 -6.69 -32.69
CA GLU A 225 -4.90 -7.03 -33.59
C GLU A 225 -4.14 -5.81 -34.14
N SER A 226 -4.65 -4.59 -33.94
CA SER A 226 -4.08 -3.41 -34.58
C SER A 226 -2.88 -2.80 -33.84
N GLY A 227 -2.68 -3.14 -32.56
CA GLY A 227 -1.74 -2.41 -31.70
C GLY A 227 -2.01 -0.90 -31.64
N ALA A 228 -3.16 -0.44 -32.15
CA ALA A 228 -3.49 0.96 -32.22
C ALA A 228 -3.93 1.42 -30.83
N PRO A 229 -3.40 2.56 -30.34
CA PRO A 229 -3.87 3.12 -29.08
C PRO A 229 -5.38 3.33 -29.16
N ILE A 230 -6.10 2.94 -28.10
CA ILE A 230 -7.55 3.14 -27.99
C ILE A 230 -7.84 4.64 -28.22
N PRO A 231 -8.55 5.01 -29.31
CA PRO A 231 -8.78 6.42 -29.61
C PRO A 231 -9.58 7.07 -28.48
N GLY A 232 -9.00 8.07 -27.84
CA GLY A 232 -9.68 8.84 -26.80
C GLY A 232 -9.39 8.42 -25.36
N LEU A 233 -8.54 7.42 -25.10
CA LEU A 233 -7.93 7.31 -23.77
C LEU A 233 -6.89 8.42 -23.61
N PRO A 234 -7.04 9.34 -22.64
CA PRO A 234 -5.99 10.30 -22.35
C PRO A 234 -4.75 9.52 -21.90
N VAL A 235 -3.66 9.60 -22.67
CA VAL A 235 -2.35 9.20 -22.18
C VAL A 235 -2.10 10.12 -20.98
N PRO A 236 -1.97 9.61 -19.73
CA PRO A 236 -1.68 10.47 -18.62
C PRO A 236 -0.35 11.15 -18.90
N SER A 237 -0.39 12.46 -19.13
CA SER A 237 0.81 13.29 -19.11
C SER A 237 1.29 13.29 -17.66
N VAL A 238 2.15 12.33 -17.34
CA VAL A 238 2.94 12.39 -16.12
C VAL A 238 3.90 13.56 -16.35
N ALA A 239 3.47 14.76 -15.96
CA ALA A 239 4.35 15.91 -15.93
C ALA A 239 5.58 15.48 -15.12
N PRO A 240 6.80 15.55 -15.67
CA PRO A 240 7.99 15.30 -14.88
C PRO A 240 7.94 16.29 -13.72
N LEU A 241 8.11 15.78 -12.49
CA LEU A 241 8.40 16.60 -11.32
C LEU A 241 9.69 17.36 -11.61
N ALA A 242 9.57 18.53 -12.24
CA ALA A 242 10.66 19.45 -12.47
C ALA A 242 11.06 19.99 -11.10
N SER A 243 12.19 19.49 -10.61
CA SER A 243 12.85 19.99 -9.42
C SER A 243 13.46 21.36 -9.73
N THR A 244 12.65 22.42 -9.71
CA THR A 244 13.14 23.79 -9.68
C THR A 244 13.48 24.15 -8.24
N LEU A 245 14.64 23.67 -7.78
CA LEU A 245 15.33 24.27 -6.65
C LEU A 245 16.10 25.48 -7.17
N THR A 246 15.48 26.66 -7.08
CA THR A 246 16.25 27.91 -7.04
C THR A 246 16.98 27.97 -5.70
N PRO A 247 18.31 28.18 -5.67
CA PRO A 247 19.03 28.34 -4.42
C PRO A 247 18.57 29.64 -3.75
N ALA A 248 18.02 29.52 -2.54
CA ALA A 248 17.74 30.65 -1.67
C ALA A 248 19.07 31.26 -1.22
N THR A 249 19.27 32.55 -1.53
CA THR A 249 20.31 33.38 -0.95
C THR A 249 20.09 33.48 0.56
N ILE A 250 21.01 32.92 1.33
CA ILE A 250 21.03 33.03 2.79
C ILE A 250 21.62 34.41 3.13
N PRO A 251 20.91 35.30 3.85
CA PRO A 251 21.52 36.51 4.39
C PRO A 251 22.47 36.17 5.54
N GLU A 252 23.68 36.69 5.44
CA GLU A 252 24.75 36.67 6.43
C GLU A 252 24.26 37.22 7.78
N THR A 253 24.09 36.35 8.77
CA THR A 253 23.87 36.76 10.17
C THR A 253 25.21 36.92 10.87
N LYS A 254 25.48 38.14 11.33
CA LYS A 254 26.64 38.49 12.18
C LYS A 254 26.57 37.71 13.50
N GLU A 255 27.67 37.04 13.83
CA GLU A 255 27.89 36.45 15.16
C GLU A 255 28.12 37.55 16.19
N GLU A 256 27.21 37.66 17.16
CA GLU A 256 27.45 38.38 18.41
C GLU A 256 28.11 37.42 19.41
N VAL A 257 29.34 37.77 19.78
CA VAL A 257 30.15 37.11 20.80
C VAL A 257 29.58 37.41 22.18
N ILE A 258 29.02 36.41 22.86
CA ILE A 258 28.69 36.48 24.28
C ILE A 258 29.81 35.79 25.07
N THR A 259 30.53 36.59 25.85
CA THR A 259 31.56 36.17 26.80
C THR A 259 30.91 35.71 28.10
N GLU A 260 30.96 34.41 28.39
CA GLU A 260 30.65 33.87 29.72
C GLU A 260 31.88 33.95 30.64
N LYS A 261 31.66 34.52 31.82
CA LYS A 261 32.62 34.60 32.92
C LYS A 261 32.66 33.27 33.67
N GLU A 262 33.83 32.67 33.75
CA GLU A 262 34.19 31.66 34.75
C GLU A 262 34.00 32.20 36.18
N ASN A 263 33.43 31.37 37.04
CA ASN A 263 33.69 31.43 38.47
C ASN A 263 33.73 29.99 38.99
N GLY A 264 34.90 29.58 39.45
CA GLY A 264 35.17 28.19 39.83
C GLY A 264 34.91 27.86 41.30
N LYS A 265 35.42 26.68 41.66
CA LYS A 265 36.11 26.31 42.91
C LYS A 265 35.45 25.21 43.76
N GLY A 266 36.25 24.16 44.02
CA GLY A 266 36.12 23.17 45.12
C GLY A 266 36.04 21.73 44.62
N LYS A 267 37.15 20.97 44.55
CA LYS A 267 37.68 20.03 45.58
C LYS A 267 36.61 19.01 46.04
N GLU A 268 36.84 17.70 46.02
CA GLU A 268 37.90 17.01 46.75
C GLU A 268 38.10 15.55 46.27
N GLU A 269 39.27 15.01 46.59
CA GLU A 269 39.82 13.72 46.21
C GLU A 269 39.16 12.54 46.95
N ASN A 270 39.19 11.34 46.34
CA ASN A 270 39.67 10.13 47.01
C ASN A 270 39.89 9.01 46.00
N GLY A 271 41.16 8.60 45.85
CA GLY A 271 41.57 7.44 45.08
C GLY A 271 41.46 6.14 45.87
N THR A 272 41.48 5.01 45.16
CA THR A 272 41.97 3.69 45.61
C THR A 272 42.21 2.82 44.36
N PRO A 273 43.25 1.96 44.34
CA PRO A 273 43.93 1.57 43.11
C PRO A 273 43.47 0.24 42.50
N ALA A 274 43.95 0.04 41.28
CA ALA A 274 43.79 -1.12 40.41
C ALA A 274 44.25 -2.46 41.00
N PRO A 275 43.77 -3.57 40.41
CA PRO A 275 44.60 -4.74 40.22
C PRO A 275 44.76 -5.14 38.75
N ALA A 276 45.85 -5.87 38.53
CA ALA A 276 46.54 -6.12 37.28
C ALA A 276 45.86 -7.07 36.29
N ALA A 277 46.18 -6.79 35.02
CA ALA A 277 46.38 -7.66 33.87
C ALA A 277 46.04 -9.17 33.96
N LYS A 278 45.25 -9.63 32.99
CA LYS A 278 45.49 -10.89 32.27
C LYS A 278 45.27 -10.68 30.78
N ALA A 279 46.32 -10.97 30.02
CA ALA A 279 46.30 -11.08 28.57
C ALA A 279 45.73 -12.46 28.18
N GLU A 280 44.84 -12.52 27.19
CA GLU A 280 44.56 -13.79 26.51
C GLU A 280 44.14 -13.59 25.04
N ALA A 281 44.96 -14.19 24.18
CA ALA A 281 44.71 -14.81 22.88
C ALA A 281 43.82 -14.12 21.83
N THR A 282 44.51 -13.63 20.79
CA THR A 282 44.04 -13.45 19.42
C THR A 282 43.55 -14.78 18.78
N PRO A 283 42.38 -14.80 18.11
CA PRO A 283 42.03 -15.90 17.22
C PRO A 283 42.56 -15.66 15.79
N LYS A 284 43.24 -16.68 15.25
CA LYS A 284 43.77 -16.78 13.88
C LYS A 284 42.65 -16.72 12.82
N PRO A 285 42.92 -16.15 11.62
CA PRO A 285 42.02 -16.25 10.48
C PRO A 285 42.06 -17.67 9.89
N LYS A 286 40.88 -18.28 9.69
CA LYS A 286 40.73 -19.55 8.98
C LYS A 286 40.85 -19.29 7.47
N GLN A 287 41.86 -19.90 6.86
CA GLN A 287 41.93 -20.13 5.42
C GLN A 287 41.09 -21.36 5.04
N GLY A 288 40.44 -21.30 3.87
CA GLY A 288 40.35 -22.46 2.97
C GLY A 288 38.95 -22.97 2.61
N PHE A 289 38.82 -23.32 1.32
CA PHE A 289 37.77 -24.07 0.61
C PHE A 289 36.51 -23.27 0.19
N GLY A 290 36.11 -23.20 -1.08
CA GLY A 290 36.66 -23.79 -2.29
C GLY A 290 35.91 -23.24 -3.50
N ALA A 291 36.66 -22.85 -4.53
CA ALA A 291 36.09 -22.51 -5.83
C ALA A 291 36.11 -23.77 -6.70
N LYS A 292 34.94 -24.31 -7.05
CA LYS A 292 34.77 -25.22 -8.19
C LYS A 292 33.38 -25.11 -8.79
N LEU A 293 33.39 -24.92 -10.11
CA LEU A 293 32.44 -25.39 -11.13
C LEU A 293 31.07 -24.69 -11.27
N LYS A 294 30.84 -24.03 -12.43
CA LYS A 294 30.25 -24.66 -13.63
C LYS A 294 30.13 -23.70 -14.85
N LYS A 295 30.48 -24.27 -16.01
CA LYS A 295 29.95 -24.17 -17.39
C LYS A 295 29.32 -22.83 -17.86
N LEU A 296 29.82 -22.19 -18.93
CA LEU A 296 29.81 -22.59 -20.36
C LEU A 296 28.40 -22.55 -20.99
N LEU A 297 28.11 -21.46 -21.72
CA LEU A 297 27.32 -21.40 -22.97
C LEU A 297 26.98 -19.93 -23.27
N CYS A 298 27.54 -19.38 -24.36
CA CYS A 298 26.92 -18.39 -25.25
C CYS A 298 27.65 -18.49 -26.60
N PHE A 299 27.01 -19.17 -27.55
CA PHE A 299 26.94 -18.73 -28.93
C PHE A 299 25.69 -17.84 -29.04
#